data_AF-A0A3B4B226-F1
#
_entry.id   AF-A0A3B4B226-F1
#
_cell.length_a   1.000
_cell.length_b   1.000
_cell.length_c   1.000
_cell.angle_alpha   90.00
_cell.angle_beta   90.00
_cell.angle_gamma   90.00
#
_symmetry.space_group_name_H-M   'P 1'
#
loop_
_entity.id
_entity.type
_entity.pdbx_description
1 polymer ?
#
loop_
_entity_poly.entity_id
_entity_poly.type
_entity_poly.pdbx_seq_one_letter_code
_entity_poly.pdbx_strand_id
1 'polypeptide(L)'
;MCAVLVSVYSSAAVMLVHVVSLLCVLGAQAMELHRVTPTTSIKCVNCPSNVPSDAHSAPIVHCLCSSVPDRTVCSWADPPQATPLHYIATYSERQKQPVTRPCVLIPPGAPHSQLNLWHCHLPELKLLTNYILNVTAVYPGGSSSHLSTFMMEDIVKPDPPQAVQVSCQNSRTVQVKWDPPSTWAHIDIFPLKYELLYQWTSRGQLKFNHLGPFKRTSTPVSGLAVGRTYQFQVCAKDSLGLGHCSEWSAPVNITLPLHTHRV
;
A
#
# COMPACT_ATOMS: atom_id res chain seq x y z
N MET A 1 -43.99 -13.74 -10.70
CA MET A 1 -42.73 -14.52 -10.60
C MET A 1 -41.48 -13.69 -10.26
N CYS A 2 -41.46 -12.35 -10.31
CA CYS A 2 -40.27 -11.57 -9.90
C CYS A 2 -40.14 -11.30 -8.37
N ALA A 3 -41.24 -11.27 -7.60
CA ALA A 3 -41.16 -10.97 -6.16
C ALA A 3 -40.58 -12.14 -5.34
N VAL A 4 -40.76 -13.38 -5.79
CA VAL A 4 -40.22 -14.58 -5.11
C VAL A 4 -38.70 -14.68 -5.30
N LEU A 5 -38.16 -14.26 -6.45
CA LEU A 5 -36.71 -14.27 -6.74
C LEU A 5 -35.93 -13.25 -5.89
N VAL A 6 -36.49 -12.07 -5.61
CA VAL A 6 -35.86 -11.06 -4.74
C VAL A 6 -35.88 -11.51 -3.27
N SER A 7 -36.96 -12.17 -2.84
CA SER A 7 -37.04 -12.76 -1.50
C SER A 7 -36.04 -13.90 -1.30
N VAL A 8 -35.85 -14.77 -2.31
CA VAL A 8 -34.89 -15.89 -2.24
C VAL A 8 -33.45 -15.40 -2.25
N TYR A 9 -33.13 -14.35 -3.03
CA TYR A 9 -31.80 -13.71 -3.00
C TYR A 9 -31.51 -13.02 -1.66
N SER A 10 -32.51 -12.35 -1.07
CA SER A 10 -32.38 -11.74 0.26
C SER A 10 -32.19 -12.79 1.35
N SER A 11 -32.89 -13.92 1.29
CA SER A 11 -32.73 -15.02 2.25
C SER A 11 -31.40 -15.76 2.10
N ALA A 12 -30.88 -15.94 0.89
CA ALA A 12 -29.58 -16.58 0.65
C ALA A 12 -28.42 -15.72 1.16
N ALA A 13 -28.48 -14.39 0.97
CA ALA A 13 -27.47 -13.46 1.48
C ALA A 13 -27.46 -13.40 3.02
N VAL A 14 -28.64 -13.42 3.65
CA VAL A 14 -28.78 -13.46 5.12
C VAL A 14 -28.27 -14.79 5.68
N MET A 15 -28.55 -15.92 5.02
CA MET A 15 -27.99 -17.22 5.39
C MET A 15 -26.47 -17.26 5.24
N LEU A 16 -25.90 -16.63 4.20
CA LEU A 16 -24.44 -16.55 4.02
C LEU A 16 -23.77 -15.74 5.13
N VAL A 17 -24.37 -14.62 5.55
CA VAL A 17 -23.86 -13.78 6.63
C VAL A 17 -23.95 -14.49 7.97
N HIS A 18 -25.03 -15.22 8.25
CA HIS A 18 -25.14 -16.02 9.47
C HIS A 18 -24.17 -17.21 9.49
N VAL A 19 -23.93 -17.86 8.35
CA VAL A 19 -22.94 -18.95 8.26
C VAL A 19 -21.52 -18.42 8.43
N VAL A 20 -21.17 -17.28 7.83
CA VAL A 20 -19.85 -16.63 8.03
C VAL A 20 -19.69 -16.17 9.48
N SER A 21 -20.75 -15.63 10.10
CA SER A 21 -20.72 -15.21 11.50
C SER A 21 -20.64 -16.40 12.46
N LEU A 22 -21.30 -17.53 12.18
CA LEU A 22 -21.17 -18.77 12.97
C LEU A 22 -19.77 -19.39 12.81
N LEU A 23 -19.19 -19.36 11.61
CA LEU A 23 -17.81 -19.80 11.37
C LEU A 23 -16.79 -18.91 12.10
N CYS A 24 -17.05 -17.61 12.22
CA CYS A 24 -16.22 -16.71 13.05
C CYS A 24 -16.38 -16.95 14.56
N VAL A 25 -17.58 -17.29 15.05
CA VAL A 25 -17.81 -17.56 16.48
C VAL A 25 -17.24 -18.93 16.89
N LEU A 26 -17.31 -19.95 16.01
CA LEU A 26 -16.72 -21.26 16.26
C LEU A 26 -15.18 -21.28 16.09
N GLY A 27 -14.61 -20.30 15.37
CA GLY A 27 -13.15 -20.14 15.21
C GLY A 27 -12.44 -19.42 16.37
N ALA A 28 -13.18 -18.95 17.38
CA ALA A 28 -12.63 -18.13 18.46
C ALA A 28 -12.23 -18.91 19.73
N GLN A 29 -12.26 -20.24 19.73
CA GLN A 29 -11.80 -21.08 20.86
C GLN A 29 -10.65 -22.00 20.45
N ALA A 30 -9.45 -21.42 20.32
CA ALA A 30 -8.18 -22.14 20.44
C ALA A 30 -7.04 -21.12 20.68
N MET A 31 -7.05 -20.43 21.83
CA MET A 31 -5.86 -19.75 22.34
C MET A 31 -5.13 -20.73 23.25
N GLU A 32 -4.32 -21.61 22.64
CA GLU A 32 -3.37 -22.45 23.36
C GLU A 32 -1.98 -21.82 23.25
N LEU A 33 -1.39 -21.58 24.42
CA LEU A 33 -0.18 -20.80 24.64
C LEU A 33 1.05 -21.59 24.22
N HIS A 34 1.49 -21.48 22.96
CA HIS A 34 2.86 -21.88 22.62
C HIS A 34 3.83 -20.79 23.05
N ARG A 35 4.52 -21.02 24.18
CA ARG A 35 5.76 -20.34 24.54
C ARG A 35 6.72 -20.40 23.34
N VAL A 36 7.00 -19.24 22.76
CA VAL A 36 8.13 -19.04 21.87
C VAL A 36 9.39 -19.12 22.75
N THR A 37 10.07 -20.24 22.72
CA THR A 37 11.47 -20.30 23.15
C THR A 37 12.32 -19.57 22.11
N PRO A 38 13.22 -18.66 22.51
CA PRO A 38 14.16 -18.07 21.57
C PRO A 38 15.04 -19.19 21.02
N THR A 39 15.02 -19.38 19.70
CA THR A 39 15.92 -20.31 19.02
C THR A 39 17.33 -19.80 19.23
N THR A 40 18.06 -20.43 20.14
CA THR A 40 19.51 -20.31 20.25
C THR A 40 20.11 -20.65 18.89
N SER A 41 20.84 -19.69 18.34
CA SER A 41 21.72 -19.87 17.19
C SER A 41 22.46 -21.20 17.32
N ILE A 42 22.30 -22.11 16.35
CA ILE A 42 23.13 -23.31 16.23
C ILE A 42 24.56 -22.82 15.98
N LYS A 43 25.37 -22.75 17.04
CA LYS A 43 26.81 -22.51 16.92
C LYS A 43 27.44 -23.78 16.38
N CYS A 44 28.15 -23.68 15.26
CA CYS A 44 29.00 -24.74 14.77
C CYS A 44 30.05 -25.09 15.84
N VAL A 45 30.11 -26.36 16.25
CA VAL A 45 30.91 -26.82 17.41
C VAL A 45 32.41 -26.98 17.10
N ASN A 46 32.88 -26.58 15.91
CA ASN A 46 34.32 -26.55 15.59
C ASN A 46 34.64 -25.61 14.42
N CYS A 47 34.39 -24.31 14.59
CA CYS A 47 34.95 -23.29 13.68
C CYS A 47 36.32 -22.82 14.20
N PRO A 48 37.36 -22.72 13.34
CA PRO A 48 38.61 -22.08 13.72
C PRO A 48 38.34 -20.64 14.16
N SER A 49 38.81 -20.27 15.35
CA SER A 49 38.47 -19.04 16.09
C SER A 49 39.02 -17.73 15.50
N ASN A 50 39.27 -17.64 14.21
CA ASN A 50 39.81 -16.43 13.54
C ASN A 50 39.06 -16.11 12.24
N VAL A 51 37.73 -16.06 12.30
CA VAL A 51 36.93 -15.38 11.26
C VAL A 51 36.56 -14.01 11.82
N PRO A 52 36.96 -12.89 11.19
CA PRO A 52 36.48 -11.58 11.59
C PRO A 52 34.96 -11.59 11.52
N SER A 53 34.31 -11.39 12.67
CA SER A 53 32.88 -11.19 12.75
C SER A 53 32.57 -9.79 12.24
N ASP A 54 32.55 -9.59 10.92
CA ASP A 54 32.32 -8.26 10.34
C ASP A 54 31.24 -8.19 9.26
N ALA A 55 30.24 -7.35 9.56
CA ALA A 55 29.85 -6.19 8.75
C ALA A 55 29.06 -6.36 7.43
N HIS A 56 28.26 -7.40 7.26
CA HIS A 56 27.27 -7.45 6.17
C HIS A 56 25.84 -7.34 6.71
N SER A 57 25.28 -6.13 6.71
CA SER A 57 23.85 -5.94 7.00
C SER A 57 23.00 -6.50 5.85
N ALA A 58 21.87 -7.13 6.20
CA ALA A 58 20.89 -7.54 5.20
C ALA A 58 20.24 -6.30 4.58
N PRO A 59 19.90 -6.32 3.28
CA PRO A 59 19.22 -5.19 2.64
C PRO A 59 17.86 -4.93 3.30
N ILE A 60 17.48 -3.65 3.40
CA ILE A 60 16.13 -3.26 3.85
C ILE A 60 15.24 -3.21 2.61
N VAL A 61 14.34 -4.18 2.51
CA VAL A 61 13.47 -4.35 1.33
C VAL A 61 12.08 -3.77 1.60
N HIS A 62 11.62 -2.93 0.68
CA HIS A 62 10.27 -2.36 0.69
C HIS A 62 9.50 -2.84 -0.54
N CYS A 63 8.33 -3.43 -0.35
CA CYS A 63 7.47 -3.90 -1.44
C CYS A 63 6.19 -3.08 -1.51
N LEU A 64 5.75 -2.78 -2.74
CA LEU A 64 4.47 -2.12 -3.00
C LEU A 64 3.85 -2.66 -4.30
N CYS A 65 2.53 -2.56 -4.41
CA CYS A 65 1.78 -2.81 -5.63
C CYS A 65 1.04 -1.54 -6.04
N SER A 66 1.52 -0.87 -7.11
CA SER A 66 0.97 0.42 -7.55
C SER A 66 -0.27 0.31 -8.42
N SER A 67 -0.57 -0.88 -8.94
CA SER A 67 -1.80 -1.20 -9.65
C SER A 67 -2.01 -2.72 -9.67
N VAL A 68 -3.17 -3.14 -9.19
CA VAL A 68 -3.54 -4.56 -9.13
C VAL A 68 -3.89 -5.10 -10.53
N PRO A 69 -3.48 -6.33 -10.89
CA PRO A 69 -2.65 -7.26 -10.09
C PRO A 69 -1.13 -7.19 -10.38
N ASP A 70 -0.71 -6.56 -11.48
CA ASP A 70 0.61 -6.86 -12.07
C ASP A 70 1.71 -5.82 -11.82
N ARG A 71 1.45 -4.75 -11.04
CA ARG A 71 2.46 -3.73 -10.75
C ARG A 71 3.08 -3.87 -9.37
N THR A 72 3.45 -5.09 -8.99
CA THR A 72 4.18 -5.35 -7.73
C THR A 72 5.69 -5.19 -7.93
N VAL A 73 6.29 -4.31 -7.14
CA VAL A 73 7.73 -4.03 -7.14
C VAL A 73 8.24 -4.03 -5.71
N CYS A 74 9.38 -4.68 -5.50
CA CYS A 74 10.18 -4.56 -4.29
C CYS A 74 11.47 -3.80 -4.58
N SER A 75 11.90 -2.95 -3.66
CA SER A 75 13.09 -2.12 -3.83
C SER A 75 13.91 -2.02 -2.56
N TRP A 76 15.22 -1.86 -2.72
CA TRP A 76 16.18 -1.66 -1.64
C TRP A 76 17.35 -0.83 -2.11
N ALA A 77 18.04 -0.18 -1.17
CA ALA A 77 19.30 0.49 -1.40
C ALA A 77 20.48 -0.46 -1.09
N ASP A 78 21.65 -0.12 -1.62
CA ASP A 78 22.88 -0.77 -1.18
C ASP A 78 23.12 -0.50 0.32
N PRO A 79 23.59 -1.51 1.09
CA PRO A 79 23.93 -1.31 2.49
C PRO A 79 25.01 -0.23 2.68
N PRO A 80 24.87 0.65 3.69
CA PRO A 80 25.79 1.79 3.86
C PRO A 80 27.22 1.37 4.25
N GLN A 81 27.39 0.15 4.75
CA GLN A 81 28.65 -0.35 5.31
C GLN A 81 29.46 -1.20 4.31
N ALA A 82 28.83 -1.71 3.24
CA ALA A 82 29.49 -2.58 2.27
C ALA A 82 28.72 -2.58 0.95
N THR A 83 29.44 -2.51 -0.17
CA THR A 83 28.86 -2.61 -1.52
C THR A 83 28.82 -4.06 -1.99
N PRO A 84 27.64 -4.63 -2.26
CA PRO A 84 27.54 -5.98 -2.81
C PRO A 84 28.08 -6.05 -4.24
N LEU A 85 28.57 -7.21 -4.65
CA LEU A 85 28.96 -7.50 -6.03
C LEU A 85 27.73 -7.60 -6.94
N HIS A 86 26.70 -8.26 -6.44
CA HIS A 86 25.40 -8.42 -7.10
C HIS A 86 24.36 -8.88 -6.08
N TYR A 87 23.10 -8.88 -6.53
CA TYR A 87 21.98 -9.39 -5.77
C TYR A 87 21.36 -10.60 -6.45
N ILE A 88 20.80 -11.49 -5.63
CA ILE A 88 19.94 -12.59 -6.06
C ILE A 88 18.59 -12.40 -5.37
N ALA A 89 17.51 -12.28 -6.14
CA ALA A 89 16.17 -12.14 -5.59
C ALA A 89 15.24 -13.22 -6.14
N THR A 90 14.51 -13.89 -5.24
CA THR A 90 13.62 -14.99 -5.57
C THR A 90 12.34 -14.93 -4.74
N TYR A 91 11.25 -15.49 -5.27
CA TYR A 91 9.98 -15.55 -4.57
C TYR A 91 9.27 -16.89 -4.75
N SER A 92 8.43 -17.29 -3.80
CA SER A 92 7.66 -18.53 -3.85
C SER A 92 6.35 -18.43 -3.06
N GLU A 93 5.34 -19.20 -3.47
CA GLU A 93 4.10 -19.37 -2.68
C GLU A 93 4.42 -20.19 -1.41
N ARG A 94 3.98 -19.72 -0.23
CA ARG A 94 4.29 -20.35 1.07
C ARG A 94 3.62 -21.71 1.29
N GLN A 95 2.42 -21.89 0.74
CA GLN A 95 1.55 -23.03 1.06
C GLN A 95 1.70 -24.22 0.11
N LYS A 96 2.33 -24.02 -1.05
CA LYS A 96 2.54 -25.09 -2.04
C LYS A 96 3.95 -25.65 -1.94
N GLN A 97 4.22 -26.73 -2.68
CA GLN A 97 5.61 -27.13 -2.93
C GLN A 97 6.38 -25.90 -3.43
N PRO A 98 7.56 -25.59 -2.85
CA PRO A 98 8.26 -24.34 -3.09
C PRO A 98 8.87 -24.35 -4.49
N VAL A 99 8.06 -24.01 -5.49
CA VAL A 99 8.57 -23.66 -6.82
C VAL A 99 9.07 -22.23 -6.71
N THR A 100 10.39 -22.09 -6.49
CA THR A 100 11.07 -20.81 -6.41
C THR A 100 11.16 -20.18 -7.80
N ARG A 101 10.68 -18.95 -7.92
CA ARG A 101 10.73 -18.16 -9.15
C ARG A 101 11.78 -17.05 -9.00
N PRO A 102 12.59 -16.79 -10.03
CA PRO A 102 13.51 -15.66 -10.02
C PRO A 102 12.72 -14.35 -10.14
N CYS A 103 13.19 -13.32 -9.47
CA CYS A 103 12.70 -11.97 -9.67
C CYS A 103 13.44 -11.29 -10.84
N VAL A 104 12.76 -10.42 -11.57
CA VAL A 104 13.40 -9.58 -12.59
C VAL A 104 14.07 -8.39 -11.90
N LEU A 105 15.40 -8.48 -11.72
CA LEU A 105 16.22 -7.45 -11.08
C LEU A 105 16.58 -6.32 -12.05
N ILE A 106 16.42 -5.09 -11.59
CA ILE A 106 16.80 -3.86 -12.30
C ILE A 106 17.76 -3.07 -11.40
N PRO A 107 19.01 -2.81 -11.84
CA PRO A 107 19.99 -2.08 -11.04
C PRO A 107 19.70 -0.58 -10.97
N PRO A 108 20.23 0.12 -9.96
CA PRO A 108 20.20 1.58 -9.90
C PRO A 108 20.81 2.22 -11.15
N GLY A 109 20.17 3.27 -11.68
CA GLY A 109 20.67 3.98 -12.86
C GLY A 109 20.29 3.33 -14.19
N ALA A 110 19.58 2.19 -14.18
CA ALA A 110 18.88 1.71 -15.35
C ALA A 110 17.81 2.71 -15.82
N PRO A 111 17.50 2.77 -17.12
CA PRO A 111 16.42 3.61 -17.62
C PRO A 111 15.12 3.31 -16.87
N HIS A 112 14.39 4.34 -16.41
CA HIS A 112 13.15 4.26 -15.63
C HIS A 112 13.27 3.89 -14.13
N SER A 113 14.49 3.74 -13.59
CA SER A 113 14.69 3.55 -12.13
C SER A 113 14.69 4.88 -11.36
N GLN A 114 14.16 4.89 -10.13
CA GLN A 114 14.37 6.00 -9.19
C GLN A 114 15.85 6.00 -8.78
N LEU A 115 16.47 7.19 -8.68
CA LEU A 115 17.91 7.32 -8.42
C LEU A 115 18.32 6.51 -7.17
N ASN A 116 19.31 5.63 -7.34
CA ASN A 116 20.01 4.85 -6.29
C ASN A 116 19.28 3.65 -5.66
N LEU A 117 18.23 3.08 -6.28
CA LEU A 117 17.56 1.87 -5.78
C LEU A 117 17.61 0.69 -6.76
N TRP A 118 17.77 -0.50 -6.20
CA TRP A 118 17.49 -1.75 -6.90
C TRP A 118 15.99 -1.98 -6.96
N HIS A 119 15.49 -2.51 -8.08
CA HIS A 119 14.10 -2.92 -8.21
C HIS A 119 13.99 -4.39 -8.58
N CYS A 120 12.95 -5.04 -8.06
CA CYS A 120 12.59 -6.42 -8.27
C CYS A 120 11.11 -6.48 -8.65
N HIS A 121 10.82 -6.79 -9.91
CA HIS A 121 9.45 -6.96 -10.40
C HIS A 121 8.96 -8.38 -10.12
N LEU A 122 7.78 -8.47 -9.49
CA LEU A 122 7.13 -9.72 -9.11
C LEU A 122 5.84 -9.87 -9.93
N PRO A 123 5.90 -10.48 -11.12
CA PRO A 123 4.72 -10.64 -11.96
C PRO A 123 3.78 -11.72 -11.42
N GLU A 124 2.49 -11.58 -11.74
CA GLU A 124 1.46 -12.61 -11.57
C GLU A 124 1.28 -13.09 -10.11
N LEU A 125 1.34 -12.15 -9.16
CA LEU A 125 0.97 -12.45 -7.79
C LEU A 125 -0.56 -12.62 -7.69
N LYS A 126 -0.97 -13.63 -6.94
CA LYS A 126 -2.37 -13.94 -6.69
C LYS A 126 -2.82 -13.24 -5.41
N LEU A 127 -4.05 -12.73 -5.42
CA LEU A 127 -4.72 -12.29 -4.21
C LEU A 127 -4.86 -13.45 -3.22
N LEU A 128 -4.92 -13.14 -1.92
CA LEU A 128 -5.14 -14.11 -0.83
C LEU A 128 -4.08 -15.22 -0.79
N THR A 129 -2.90 -14.95 -1.35
CA THR A 129 -1.79 -15.89 -1.42
C THR A 129 -0.58 -15.33 -0.69
N ASN A 130 -0.09 -16.09 0.29
CA ASN A 130 1.12 -15.73 1.04
C ASN A 130 2.37 -16.06 0.21
N TYR A 131 3.17 -15.04 -0.08
CA TYR A 131 4.44 -15.15 -0.78
C TYR A 131 5.60 -14.98 0.19
N ILE A 132 6.68 -15.71 -0.07
CA ILE A 132 7.97 -15.51 0.56
C ILE A 132 8.88 -14.86 -0.49
N LEU A 133 9.51 -13.74 -0.14
CA LEU A 133 10.55 -13.08 -0.92
C LEU A 133 11.88 -13.24 -0.20
N ASN A 134 12.90 -13.72 -0.93
CA ASN A 134 14.28 -13.79 -0.46
C ASN A 134 15.17 -12.91 -1.33
N VAL A 135 15.83 -11.92 -0.73
CA VAL A 135 16.81 -11.04 -1.37
C VAL A 135 18.16 -11.25 -0.72
N THR A 136 19.11 -11.80 -1.48
CA THR A 136 20.46 -12.10 -1.04
C THR A 136 21.45 -11.13 -1.68
N ALA A 137 22.17 -10.38 -0.85
CA ALA A 137 23.33 -9.59 -1.23
C ALA A 137 24.58 -10.49 -1.21
N VAL A 138 25.35 -10.49 -2.29
CA VAL A 138 26.57 -11.31 -2.43
C VAL A 138 27.81 -10.41 -2.37
N TYR A 139 28.74 -10.73 -1.47
CA TYR A 139 30.00 -10.03 -1.25
C TYR A 139 31.19 -10.96 -1.54
N PRO A 140 32.42 -10.44 -1.71
CA PRO A 140 33.60 -11.29 -1.92
C PRO A 140 33.85 -12.31 -0.79
N GLY A 141 33.49 -11.96 0.45
CA GLY A 141 33.74 -12.78 1.65
C GLY A 141 32.52 -13.52 2.21
N GLY A 142 31.34 -13.42 1.57
CA GLY A 142 30.12 -14.01 2.09
C GLY A 142 28.85 -13.47 1.46
N SER A 143 27.71 -13.73 2.09
CA SER A 143 26.41 -13.19 1.66
C SER A 143 25.55 -12.83 2.86
N SER A 144 24.63 -11.89 2.67
CA SER A 144 23.57 -11.56 3.64
C SER A 144 22.21 -11.63 2.96
N SER A 145 21.20 -12.17 3.64
CA SER A 145 19.87 -12.37 3.05
C SER A 145 18.78 -11.70 3.88
N HIS A 146 17.83 -11.08 3.20
CA HIS A 146 16.59 -10.57 3.75
C HIS A 146 15.42 -11.46 3.30
N LEU A 147 14.69 -12.00 4.27
CA LEU A 147 13.50 -12.82 4.03
C LEU A 147 12.26 -12.06 4.49
N SER A 148 11.29 -11.89 3.59
CA SER A 148 10.01 -11.26 3.89
C SER A 148 8.84 -12.17 3.48
N THR A 149 7.72 -12.06 4.19
CA THR A 149 6.47 -12.74 3.84
C THR A 149 5.37 -11.71 3.74
N PHE A 150 4.59 -11.74 2.66
CA PHE A 150 3.49 -10.80 2.42
C PHE A 150 2.41 -11.41 1.53
N MET A 151 1.22 -10.82 1.57
CA MET A 151 0.18 -11.00 0.54
C MET A 151 0.13 -9.75 -0.34
N MET A 152 -0.26 -9.91 -1.60
CA MET A 152 -0.27 -8.78 -2.55
C MET A 152 -1.20 -7.66 -2.08
N GLU A 153 -2.37 -8.02 -1.56
CA GLU A 153 -3.38 -7.09 -1.05
C GLU A 153 -2.90 -6.23 0.13
N ASP A 154 -1.94 -6.72 0.92
CA ASP A 154 -1.40 -5.97 2.06
C ASP A 154 -0.46 -4.85 1.61
N ILE A 155 0.14 -4.99 0.43
CA ILE A 155 1.13 -4.06 -0.12
C ILE A 155 0.56 -3.17 -1.23
N VAL A 156 -0.74 -3.23 -1.50
CA VAL A 156 -1.39 -2.34 -2.47
C VAL A 156 -1.22 -0.88 -2.03
N LYS A 157 -0.65 -0.07 -2.91
CA LYS A 157 -0.44 1.36 -2.67
C LYS A 157 -0.50 2.09 -4.01
N PRO A 158 -1.68 2.63 -4.40
CA PRO A 158 -1.82 3.37 -5.66
C PRO A 158 -0.86 4.56 -5.73
N ASP A 159 -0.64 5.08 -6.93
CA ASP A 159 -0.03 6.41 -7.09
C ASP A 159 -0.99 7.53 -6.63
N PRO A 160 -0.50 8.75 -6.35
CA PRO A 160 -1.36 9.87 -5.95
C PRO A 160 -2.37 10.27 -7.03
N PRO A 161 -3.57 10.74 -6.66
CA PRO A 161 -4.50 11.37 -7.59
C PRO A 161 -3.86 12.51 -8.38
N GLN A 162 -4.31 12.68 -9.61
CA GLN A 162 -3.79 13.66 -10.55
C GLN A 162 -4.76 14.84 -10.71
N ALA A 163 -4.29 15.92 -11.33
CA ALA A 163 -5.10 17.09 -11.71
C ALA A 163 -6.03 17.61 -10.58
N VAL A 164 -5.52 17.67 -9.35
CA VAL A 164 -6.31 18.18 -8.21
C VAL A 164 -6.60 19.66 -8.42
N GLN A 165 -7.87 20.02 -8.37
CA GLN A 165 -8.39 21.36 -8.57
C GLN A 165 -9.35 21.72 -7.45
N VAL A 166 -9.30 22.98 -7.01
CA VAL A 166 -10.21 23.51 -6.00
C VAL A 166 -10.82 24.80 -6.53
N SER A 167 -12.15 24.93 -6.45
CA SER A 167 -12.88 26.11 -6.92
C SER A 167 -13.93 26.53 -5.89
N CYS A 168 -14.07 27.83 -5.62
CA CYS A 168 -15.12 28.35 -4.74
C CYS A 168 -16.50 28.17 -5.40
N GLN A 169 -17.43 27.52 -4.71
CA GLN A 169 -18.85 27.51 -5.10
C GLN A 169 -19.59 28.69 -4.49
N ASN A 170 -19.22 29.07 -3.26
CA ASN A 170 -19.73 30.24 -2.56
C ASN A 170 -18.68 30.71 -1.52
N SER A 171 -19.05 31.63 -0.62
CA SER A 171 -18.12 32.18 0.37
C SER A 171 -17.71 31.23 1.50
N ARG A 172 -18.36 30.06 1.64
CA ARG A 172 -18.09 29.05 2.68
C ARG A 172 -17.95 27.62 2.18
N THR A 173 -18.05 27.41 0.86
CA THR A 173 -18.00 26.10 0.22
C THR A 173 -17.08 26.14 -0.99
N VAL A 174 -16.18 25.16 -1.06
CA VAL A 174 -15.36 24.88 -2.24
C VAL A 174 -15.73 23.53 -2.83
N GLN A 175 -15.57 23.37 -4.13
CA GLN A 175 -15.56 22.08 -4.79
C GLN A 175 -14.12 21.64 -4.97
N VAL A 176 -13.78 20.44 -4.49
CA VAL A 176 -12.51 19.78 -4.78
C VAL A 176 -12.76 18.74 -5.86
N LYS A 177 -11.93 18.70 -6.90
CA LYS A 177 -12.00 17.74 -8.00
C LYS A 177 -10.60 17.18 -8.25
N TRP A 178 -10.50 15.93 -8.67
CA TRP A 178 -9.25 15.27 -9.04
C TRP A 178 -9.51 14.28 -10.17
N ASP A 179 -8.45 13.71 -10.72
CA ASP A 179 -8.48 12.56 -11.60
C ASP A 179 -7.83 11.36 -10.90
N PRO A 180 -8.26 10.12 -11.19
CA PRO A 180 -7.57 8.93 -10.71
C PRO A 180 -6.12 8.88 -11.22
N PRO A 181 -5.23 8.12 -10.57
CA PRO A 181 -3.88 7.93 -11.07
C PRO A 181 -3.91 7.20 -12.41
N SER A 182 -3.28 7.79 -13.44
CA SER A 182 -3.22 7.19 -14.80
C SER A 182 -2.50 5.84 -14.85
N THR A 183 -1.70 5.52 -13.84
CA THR A 183 -1.02 4.22 -13.68
C THR A 183 -1.95 3.12 -13.17
N TRP A 184 -3.13 3.45 -12.65
CA TRP A 184 -4.11 2.50 -12.14
C TRP A 184 -4.96 1.92 -13.29
N ALA A 185 -4.45 0.86 -13.91
CA ALA A 185 -4.96 0.36 -15.20
C ALA A 185 -6.39 -0.19 -15.16
N HIS A 186 -6.79 -0.83 -14.06
CA HIS A 186 -8.02 -1.62 -13.98
C HIS A 186 -9.08 -0.99 -13.06
N ILE A 187 -9.32 0.32 -13.16
CA ILE A 187 -10.23 1.05 -12.26
C ILE A 187 -11.68 0.54 -12.27
N ASP A 188 -12.11 -0.11 -13.34
CA ASP A 188 -13.46 -0.68 -13.43
C ASP A 188 -13.63 -2.00 -12.68
N ILE A 189 -12.54 -2.75 -12.53
CA ILE A 189 -12.51 -4.04 -11.83
C ILE A 189 -12.07 -3.83 -10.37
N PHE A 190 -11.09 -2.97 -10.16
CA PHE A 190 -10.53 -2.59 -8.86
C PHE A 190 -10.77 -1.09 -8.63
N PRO A 191 -11.98 -0.68 -8.21
CA PRO A 191 -12.29 0.72 -7.99
C PRO A 191 -11.47 1.30 -6.84
N LEU A 192 -11.15 2.58 -6.96
CA LEU A 192 -10.50 3.36 -5.91
C LEU A 192 -11.54 4.12 -5.07
N LYS A 193 -11.23 4.28 -3.80
CA LYS A 193 -11.79 5.32 -2.92
C LYS A 193 -10.73 6.37 -2.63
N TYR A 194 -11.15 7.48 -2.04
CA TYR A 194 -10.25 8.61 -1.81
C TYR A 194 -10.37 9.13 -0.38
N GLU A 195 -9.30 9.72 0.11
CA GLU A 195 -9.32 10.49 1.35
C GLU A 195 -8.90 11.91 1.05
N LEU A 196 -9.58 12.87 1.68
CA LEU A 196 -9.31 14.29 1.53
C LEU A 196 -8.77 14.85 2.84
N LEU A 197 -7.60 15.46 2.75
CA LEU A 197 -6.96 16.20 3.82
C LEU A 197 -7.06 17.69 3.53
N TYR A 198 -7.48 18.49 4.51
CA TYR A 198 -7.47 19.94 4.37
C TYR A 198 -7.20 20.67 5.68
N GLN A 199 -6.59 21.85 5.57
CA GLN A 199 -6.24 22.69 6.71
C GLN A 199 -6.28 24.17 6.35
N TRP A 200 -6.56 25.01 7.36
CA TRP A 200 -6.35 26.46 7.25
C TRP A 200 -4.84 26.75 7.38
N THR A 201 -4.25 27.37 6.37
CA THR A 201 -2.79 27.51 6.23
C THR A 201 -2.11 28.24 7.38
N SER A 202 -2.77 29.20 8.04
CA SER A 202 -2.10 30.00 9.08
C SER A 202 -2.16 29.41 10.47
N ARG A 203 -3.26 28.73 10.87
CA ARG A 203 -3.50 28.21 12.25
C ARG A 203 -4.54 27.08 12.33
N GLY A 204 -4.79 26.34 11.25
CA GLY A 204 -5.81 25.30 11.21
C GLY A 204 -5.39 23.97 11.82
N GLN A 205 -6.32 23.27 12.44
CA GLN A 205 -6.17 21.83 12.64
C GLN A 205 -6.37 21.09 11.31
N LEU A 206 -5.62 20.00 11.12
CA LEU A 206 -5.81 19.08 10.02
C LEU A 206 -7.19 18.42 10.13
N LYS A 207 -7.95 18.47 9.03
CA LYS A 207 -9.26 17.83 8.93
C LYS A 207 -9.21 16.73 7.87
N PHE A 208 -9.81 15.60 8.22
CA PHE A 208 -9.87 14.41 7.37
C PHE A 208 -11.30 14.11 6.98
N ASN A 209 -11.53 13.94 5.69
CA ASN A 209 -12.79 13.45 5.15
C ASN A 209 -12.52 12.13 4.41
N HIS A 210 -13.00 11.01 4.95
CA HIS A 210 -13.01 9.75 4.22
C HIS A 210 -14.09 9.81 3.14
N LEU A 211 -13.70 9.70 1.87
CA LEU A 211 -14.61 9.73 0.75
C LEU A 211 -14.84 8.30 0.27
N GLY A 212 -15.90 7.67 0.80
CA GLY A 212 -16.29 6.31 0.42
C GLY A 212 -17.81 6.15 0.31
N PRO A 213 -18.29 5.07 -0.35
CA PRO A 213 -17.54 4.06 -1.12
C PRO A 213 -17.50 4.30 -2.65
N PHE A 214 -17.91 5.46 -3.15
CA PHE A 214 -18.14 5.64 -4.59
C PHE A 214 -16.93 6.21 -5.35
N LYS A 215 -16.80 5.84 -6.64
CA LYS A 215 -15.84 6.34 -7.67
C LYS A 215 -15.86 7.87 -7.90
N ARG A 216 -16.37 8.65 -6.94
CA ARG A 216 -16.55 10.09 -7.09
C ARG A 216 -15.20 10.76 -7.02
N THR A 217 -14.82 11.43 -8.11
CA THR A 217 -13.56 12.18 -8.21
C THR A 217 -13.75 13.67 -7.89
N SER A 218 -14.80 13.99 -7.14
CA SER A 218 -15.08 15.36 -6.75
C SER A 218 -15.95 15.41 -5.50
N THR A 219 -15.71 16.37 -4.60
CA THR A 219 -16.51 16.54 -3.39
C THR A 219 -16.61 18.01 -2.98
N PRO A 220 -17.79 18.48 -2.52
CA PRO A 220 -17.90 19.78 -1.88
C PRO A 220 -17.33 19.72 -0.46
N VAL A 221 -16.63 20.78 -0.05
CA VAL A 221 -16.22 21.02 1.34
C VAL A 221 -16.86 22.32 1.80
N SER A 222 -17.83 22.20 2.68
CA SER A 222 -18.60 23.32 3.24
C SER A 222 -18.16 23.69 4.66
N GLY A 223 -18.66 24.82 5.16
CA GLY A 223 -18.38 25.27 6.53
C GLY A 223 -16.99 25.87 6.71
N LEU A 224 -16.38 26.33 5.62
CA LEU A 224 -15.10 27.03 5.63
C LEU A 224 -15.29 28.49 6.03
N ALA A 225 -14.30 29.05 6.72
CA ALA A 225 -14.33 30.44 7.13
C ALA A 225 -14.04 31.36 5.93
N VAL A 226 -14.86 32.40 5.76
CA VAL A 226 -14.72 33.42 4.71
C VAL A 226 -13.36 34.14 4.83
N GLY A 227 -12.78 34.55 3.70
CA GLY A 227 -11.51 35.30 3.69
C GLY A 227 -10.29 34.51 4.19
N ARG A 228 -10.40 33.19 4.38
CA ARG A 228 -9.29 32.33 4.80
C ARG A 228 -8.76 31.50 3.64
N THR A 229 -7.46 31.22 3.67
CA THR A 229 -6.77 30.34 2.72
C THR A 229 -6.73 28.92 3.25
N TYR A 230 -7.24 27.97 2.50
CA TYR A 230 -7.17 26.55 2.83
C TYR A 230 -6.27 25.82 1.87
N GLN A 231 -5.57 24.82 2.37
CA GLN A 231 -4.78 23.86 1.60
C GLN A 231 -5.53 22.52 1.55
N PHE A 232 -5.60 21.90 0.38
CA PHE A 232 -6.26 20.63 0.13
C PHE A 232 -5.29 19.63 -0.51
N GLN A 233 -5.39 18.37 -0.09
CA GLN A 233 -4.66 17.23 -0.66
C GLN A 233 -5.57 16.00 -0.69
N VAL A 234 -5.38 15.13 -1.69
CA VAL A 234 -6.16 13.90 -1.86
C VAL A 234 -5.20 12.72 -1.94
N CYS A 235 -5.53 11.59 -1.30
CA CYS A 235 -4.85 10.31 -1.51
C CYS A 235 -5.84 9.27 -2.04
N ALA A 236 -5.34 8.31 -2.82
CA ALA A 236 -6.10 7.21 -3.41
C ALA A 236 -5.87 5.93 -2.61
N LYS A 237 -6.92 5.14 -2.42
CA LYS A 237 -6.85 3.82 -1.79
C LYS A 237 -7.73 2.83 -2.56
N ASP A 238 -7.39 1.56 -2.54
CA ASP A 238 -8.30 0.52 -2.99
C ASP A 238 -9.67 0.63 -2.27
N SER A 239 -10.77 0.47 -3.00
CA SER A 239 -12.13 0.66 -2.48
C SER A 239 -12.47 -0.29 -1.34
N LEU A 240 -12.01 -1.54 -1.40
CA LEU A 240 -12.18 -2.55 -0.35
C LEU A 240 -11.30 -2.25 0.87
N GLY A 241 -10.40 -1.27 0.75
CA GLY A 241 -9.51 -0.85 1.83
C GLY A 241 -8.25 -1.69 1.94
N LEU A 242 -7.93 -2.48 0.92
CA LEU A 242 -6.69 -3.24 0.83
C LEU A 242 -5.48 -2.29 0.85
N GLY A 243 -4.41 -2.74 1.48
CA GLY A 243 -3.14 -2.02 1.61
C GLY A 243 -3.27 -0.61 2.19
N HIS A 244 -2.52 0.31 1.60
CA HIS A 244 -2.27 1.66 2.09
C HIS A 244 -2.84 2.74 1.16
N CYS A 245 -3.06 3.94 1.70
CA CYS A 245 -3.30 5.10 0.83
C CYS A 245 -2.02 5.42 0.04
N SER A 246 -2.19 6.00 -1.14
CA SER A 246 -1.11 6.63 -1.88
C SER A 246 -0.43 7.71 -1.04
N GLU A 247 0.70 8.22 -1.53
CA GLU A 247 1.14 9.54 -1.07
C GLU A 247 0.06 10.59 -1.34
N TRP A 248 0.02 11.63 -0.52
CA TRP A 248 -0.89 12.76 -0.74
C TRP A 248 -0.51 13.47 -2.05
N SER A 249 -1.52 13.93 -2.79
CA SER A 249 -1.30 14.78 -3.95
C SER A 249 -0.51 16.05 -3.58
N ALA A 250 0.01 16.75 -4.60
CA ALA A 250 0.52 18.09 -4.40
C ALA A 250 -0.57 18.98 -3.74
N PRO A 251 -0.19 19.85 -2.79
CA PRO A 251 -1.14 20.70 -2.10
C PRO A 251 -1.71 21.78 -3.02
N VAL A 252 -3.03 21.99 -2.95
CA VAL A 252 -3.73 23.06 -3.67
C VAL A 252 -4.29 24.06 -2.68
N ASN A 253 -3.91 25.32 -2.83
CA ASN A 253 -4.35 26.41 -1.97
C ASN A 253 -5.47 27.22 -2.62
N ILE A 254 -6.47 27.61 -1.83
CA ILE A 254 -7.53 28.53 -2.26
C ILE A 254 -7.95 29.46 -1.14
N THR A 255 -8.21 30.72 -1.46
CA THR A 255 -8.75 31.71 -0.51
C THR A 255 -10.24 31.88 -0.75
N LEU A 256 -11.06 31.65 0.28
CA LEU A 256 -12.49 31.90 0.16
C LEU A 256 -12.79 33.39 0.06
N PRO A 257 -13.73 33.81 -0.79
CA PRO A 257 -14.09 35.21 -0.90
C PRO A 257 -14.68 35.71 0.41
N LEU A 258 -14.47 37.00 0.69
CA LEU A 258 -15.20 37.69 1.75
C LEU A 258 -16.69 37.74 1.39
N HIS A 259 -17.54 37.97 2.39
CA HIS A 259 -18.97 38.16 2.14
C HIS A 259 -19.15 39.38 1.22
N THR A 260 -19.53 39.15 -0.04
CA THR A 260 -19.99 40.22 -0.91
C THR A 260 -21.45 40.46 -0.59
N HIS A 261 -21.77 41.56 0.10
CA HIS A 261 -23.11 42.12 -0.01
C HIS A 261 -23.31 42.46 -1.49
N ARG A 262 -24.20 41.76 -2.19
CA ARG A 262 -24.75 42.28 -3.44
C ARG A 262 -25.54 43.54 -3.05
N VAL A 263 -25.03 44.69 -3.45
CA VAL A 263 -25.76 45.97 -3.46
C VAL A 263 -26.79 45.90 -4.58
#